data_AF-A0A3Q2W9B5-F1
#
_entry.id   AF-A0A3Q2W9B5-F1
#
_cell.length_a   1.000
_cell.length_b   1.000
_cell.length_c   1.000
_cell.angle_alpha   90.00
_cell.angle_beta   90.00
_cell.angle_gamma   90.00
#
_symmetry.space_group_name_H-M   'P 1'
#
loop_
_entity.id
_entity.type
_entity.pdbx_description
1 polymer ?
#
loop_
_entity_poly.entity_id
_entity_poly.type
_entity_poly.pdbx_seq_one_letter_code
_entity_poly.pdbx_strand_id
1 'polypeptide(L)'
;MLAERAAVLDLTLITAAKAMTTSPSELRGLHASASRDALSGTPLQKLQRLPAVPGNLPNRVNDLLLLRPDPEEQEKSNNRHVVFFHGDIQNFQEEMALQPEGAQWLSWSLERVAFTLGCRFPDRHVWVVRASRMYLHKFSCYQNFVESNMFGAPEHSPYSADSGAFHHLRALLSHGMERASLPDPLQPQGGADSIPSGFSLTLVGFSKGCVVLNQMVYELPGARADPQMSPFVKHISDMFWLDGGHPGGSETWVTDKQVLKELAGSGVSIHAHVTPYEVCDPMRAWVGREHGHFIKTLEEFGACPSKKLHFKDDPPSIENHFRVIQEF
;
A
#
# COMPACT_ATOMS: atom_id res chain seq x y z
N MET A 1 -10.54 22.18 -51.59
CA MET A 1 -9.16 22.01 -52.07
C MET A 1 -8.27 22.99 -51.34
N LEU A 2 -7.08 22.52 -50.90
CA LEU A 2 -6.00 23.18 -50.14
C LEU A 2 -6.28 23.27 -48.62
N ALA A 3 -5.96 22.27 -47.79
CA ALA A 3 -4.67 21.70 -47.36
C ALA A 3 -3.93 22.60 -46.33
N GLU A 4 -4.18 22.31 -45.05
CA GLU A 4 -3.50 22.90 -43.88
C GLU A 4 -2.12 22.27 -43.66
N ARG A 5 -1.14 23.11 -43.33
CA ARG A 5 0.24 22.73 -43.00
C ARG A 5 0.36 22.32 -41.54
N ALA A 6 0.78 21.08 -41.30
CA ALA A 6 1.32 20.65 -40.01
C ALA A 6 2.81 21.00 -39.92
N ALA A 7 3.21 21.66 -38.83
CA ALA A 7 4.61 21.88 -38.48
C ALA A 7 5.01 20.89 -37.39
N VAL A 8 5.99 20.04 -37.71
CA VAL A 8 6.66 19.12 -36.78
C VAL A 8 7.84 19.88 -36.16
N LEU A 9 7.91 19.89 -34.83
CA LEU A 9 9.07 20.40 -34.08
C LEU A 9 9.79 19.19 -33.47
N ASP A 10 10.91 18.82 -34.11
CA ASP A 10 11.90 17.88 -33.60
C ASP A 10 12.65 18.50 -32.41
N LEU A 11 12.64 17.83 -31.26
CA LEU A 11 13.42 18.20 -30.08
C LEU A 11 14.56 17.18 -29.91
N THR A 12 15.78 17.60 -30.23
CA THR A 12 17.00 16.80 -30.07
C THR A 12 17.55 16.96 -28.65
N LEU A 13 17.56 15.89 -27.85
CA LEU A 13 18.19 15.83 -26.53
C LEU A 13 19.64 15.34 -26.67
N ILE A 14 20.61 16.17 -26.28
CA ILE A 14 22.03 15.83 -26.20
C ILE A 14 22.32 15.29 -24.80
N THR A 15 22.68 14.02 -24.71
CA THR A 15 23.12 13.38 -23.45
C THR A 15 24.64 13.21 -23.47
N ALA A 16 25.33 13.88 -22.54
CA ALA A 16 26.75 13.66 -22.28
C ALA A 16 26.91 12.65 -21.14
N ALA A 17 27.42 11.45 -21.45
CA ALA A 17 27.77 10.42 -20.47
C ALA A 17 29.27 10.50 -20.13
N LYS A 18 29.60 10.55 -18.84
CA LYS A 18 30.97 10.44 -18.33
C LYS A 18 31.09 9.11 -17.57
N ALA A 19 31.88 8.19 -18.12
CA ALA A 19 32.15 6.89 -17.53
C ALA A 19 33.21 7.00 -16.42
N MET A 20 32.96 6.38 -15.26
CA MET A 20 33.99 6.05 -14.28
C MET A 20 34.01 4.54 -14.08
N THR A 21 35.12 3.93 -14.48
CA THR A 21 35.45 2.52 -14.29
C THR A 21 36.21 2.35 -12.97
N THR A 22 35.80 1.39 -12.15
CA THR A 22 36.64 0.84 -11.06
C THR A 22 36.59 -0.68 -11.12
N SER A 23 37.77 -1.28 -11.04
CA SER A 23 38.08 -2.71 -11.19
C SER A 23 37.93 -3.48 -9.88
N PRO A 24 37.61 -4.79 -9.91
CA PRO A 24 37.53 -5.63 -8.72
C PRO A 24 38.83 -6.40 -8.48
N SER A 25 39.32 -6.40 -7.23
CA SER A 25 40.34 -7.37 -6.81
C SER A 25 40.07 -7.85 -5.37
N GLU A 26 39.76 -9.15 -5.31
CA GLU A 26 40.23 -10.17 -4.36
C GLU A 26 40.25 -9.88 -2.85
N LEU A 27 39.54 -10.72 -2.07
CA LEU A 27 40.20 -11.49 -1.01
C LEU A 27 39.44 -12.76 -0.64
N ARG A 28 40.17 -13.86 -0.70
CA ARG A 28 39.77 -15.24 -0.45
C ARG A 28 40.10 -15.61 1.00
N GLY A 29 39.14 -16.20 1.69
CA GLY A 29 39.34 -17.29 2.65
C GLY A 29 39.76 -16.93 4.07
N LEU A 30 38.96 -17.38 5.04
CA LEU A 30 39.43 -18.02 6.29
C LEU A 30 38.29 -18.87 6.87
N HIS A 31 38.55 -20.17 6.99
CA HIS A 31 37.73 -21.17 7.68
C HIS A 31 37.92 -21.02 9.19
N ALA A 32 36.84 -21.05 10.00
CA ALA A 32 36.89 -21.57 11.37
C ALA A 32 35.51 -21.80 12.00
N SER A 33 35.37 -23.01 12.56
CA SER A 33 34.55 -23.44 13.71
C SER A 33 33.03 -23.25 13.70
N ALA A 34 32.35 -24.39 13.61
CA ALA A 34 30.98 -24.57 14.03
C ALA A 34 30.80 -24.21 15.51
N SER A 35 29.91 -23.27 15.79
CA SER A 35 29.26 -23.10 17.09
C SER A 35 27.76 -23.20 16.87
N ARG A 36 27.11 -23.97 17.73
CA ARG A 36 25.66 -24.19 17.73
C ARG A 36 24.97 -22.88 18.09
N ASP A 37 24.51 -22.14 17.10
CA ASP A 37 23.65 -20.97 17.32
C ASP A 37 22.20 -21.28 16.97
N ALA A 38 21.34 -20.75 17.82
CA ALA A 38 19.90 -20.94 17.88
C ALA A 38 19.22 -20.69 16.52
N LEU A 39 18.04 -21.31 16.37
CA LEU A 39 17.12 -21.18 15.24
C LEU A 39 16.64 -19.73 15.05
N SER A 40 17.52 -18.85 14.57
CA SER A 40 17.15 -17.57 13.96
C SER A 40 17.10 -17.81 12.47
N GLY A 41 15.89 -18.08 11.95
CA GLY A 41 15.68 -18.20 10.52
C GLY A 41 16.12 -16.92 9.81
N THR A 42 16.76 -17.06 8.65
CA THR A 42 17.15 -15.89 7.85
C THR A 42 15.91 -15.06 7.50
N PRO A 43 16.00 -13.73 7.32
CA PRO A 43 14.83 -12.89 7.02
C PRO A 43 14.00 -13.42 5.83
N LEU A 44 14.64 -14.04 4.86
CA LEU A 44 13.99 -14.66 3.69
C LEU A 44 13.12 -15.88 4.04
N GLN A 45 13.38 -16.58 5.15
CA GLN A 45 12.54 -17.72 5.58
C GLN A 45 11.21 -17.27 6.20
N LYS A 46 11.10 -15.99 6.61
CA LYS A 46 9.89 -15.42 7.23
C LYS A 46 8.89 -14.88 6.20
N LEU A 47 9.37 -14.58 4.99
CA LEU A 47 8.58 -14.00 3.91
C LEU A 47 8.04 -15.10 3.00
N GLN A 48 6.72 -15.24 2.97
CA GLN A 48 6.02 -16.21 2.13
C GLN A 48 5.24 -15.50 1.02
N ARG A 49 5.44 -15.92 -0.23
CA ARG A 49 4.60 -15.51 -1.35
C ARG A 49 3.41 -16.45 -1.49
N LEU A 50 2.22 -15.88 -1.63
CA LEU A 50 0.96 -16.58 -1.84
C LEU A 50 0.36 -16.09 -3.16
N PRO A 51 0.55 -16.83 -4.26
CA PRO A 51 0.03 -16.43 -5.55
C PRO A 51 -1.49 -16.62 -5.64
N ALA A 52 -2.15 -15.76 -6.41
CA ALA A 52 -3.56 -15.87 -6.77
C ALA A 52 -4.49 -16.21 -5.59
N VAL A 53 -4.39 -15.45 -4.50
CA VAL A 53 -5.29 -15.57 -3.34
C VAL A 53 -6.67 -15.04 -3.75
N PRO A 54 -7.75 -15.82 -3.60
CA PRO A 54 -9.10 -15.41 -3.96
C PRO A 54 -9.60 -14.31 -3.04
N GLY A 55 -10.27 -13.34 -3.64
CA GLY A 55 -11.10 -12.38 -2.94
C GLY A 55 -12.56 -12.82 -2.92
N ASN A 56 -13.46 -11.84 -2.81
CA ASN A 56 -14.89 -12.10 -2.63
C ASN A 56 -15.58 -12.62 -3.91
N LEU A 57 -15.09 -12.21 -5.09
CA LEU A 57 -15.65 -12.68 -6.37
C LEU A 57 -14.71 -13.71 -7.01
N PRO A 58 -15.25 -14.76 -7.67
CA PRO A 58 -14.45 -15.89 -8.18
C PRO A 58 -13.26 -15.51 -9.08
N ASN A 59 -13.39 -14.42 -9.83
CA ASN A 59 -12.36 -13.95 -10.77
C ASN A 59 -11.45 -12.85 -10.19
N ARG A 60 -11.67 -12.43 -8.94
CA ARG A 60 -10.84 -11.41 -8.29
C ARG A 60 -9.80 -12.10 -7.41
N VAL A 61 -8.58 -12.16 -7.90
CA VAL A 61 -7.43 -12.71 -7.16
C VAL A 61 -6.32 -11.67 -7.02
N ASN A 62 -5.56 -11.75 -5.94
CA ASN A 62 -4.35 -10.96 -5.74
C ASN A 62 -3.19 -11.85 -5.29
N ASP A 63 -1.98 -11.53 -5.72
CA ASP A 63 -0.78 -12.10 -5.10
C ASP A 63 -0.51 -11.37 -3.78
N LEU A 64 -0.21 -12.14 -2.73
CA LEU A 64 0.14 -11.61 -1.42
C LEU A 64 1.58 -11.97 -1.06
N LEU A 65 2.26 -11.09 -0.33
CA LEU A 65 3.38 -11.47 0.53
C LEU A 65 2.93 -11.45 1.98
N LEU A 66 3.31 -12.46 2.74
CA LEU A 66 3.17 -12.51 4.18
C LEU A 66 4.55 -12.52 4.81
N LEU A 67 4.85 -11.50 5.61
CA LEU A 67 5.96 -11.54 6.56
C LEU A 67 5.41 -11.87 7.94
N ARG A 68 5.90 -12.96 8.54
CA ARG A 68 5.55 -13.34 9.92
C ARG A 68 6.40 -12.57 10.93
N PRO A 69 5.86 -12.27 12.12
CA PRO A 69 6.64 -11.72 13.22
C PRO A 69 7.73 -12.71 13.65
N ASP A 70 8.74 -12.20 14.34
CA ASP A 70 9.83 -13.02 14.88
C ASP A 70 9.30 -13.96 15.97
N PRO A 71 9.84 -15.18 16.15
CA PRO A 71 9.34 -16.14 17.13
C PRO A 71 9.20 -15.57 18.54
N GLU A 72 10.14 -14.71 18.96
CA GLU A 72 10.12 -14.03 20.26
C GLU A 72 8.96 -13.02 20.39
N GLU A 73 8.53 -12.42 19.28
CA GLU A 73 7.38 -11.52 19.21
C GLU A 73 6.09 -12.27 18.86
N GLN A 74 6.19 -13.51 18.35
CA GLN A 74 5.05 -14.33 17.94
C GLN A 74 4.19 -14.72 19.14
N GLU A 75 4.79 -14.95 20.32
CA GLU A 75 4.05 -15.15 21.57
C GLU A 75 3.25 -13.91 22.00
N LYS A 76 3.66 -12.72 21.54
CA LYS A 76 2.94 -11.44 21.78
C LYS A 76 1.99 -11.07 20.63
N SER A 77 2.09 -11.75 19.49
CA SER A 77 1.26 -11.51 18.30
C SER A 77 -0.16 -12.06 18.53
N ASN A 78 -1.02 -11.25 19.15
CA ASN A 78 -2.45 -11.52 19.34
C ASN A 78 -3.25 -11.39 18.03
N ASN A 79 -2.98 -12.20 16.99
CA ASN A 79 -3.68 -12.13 15.69
C ASN A 79 -3.74 -10.70 15.09
N ARG A 80 -2.62 -9.98 15.20
CA ARG A 80 -2.51 -8.57 14.78
C ARG A 80 -1.92 -8.50 13.39
N HIS A 81 -2.51 -7.65 12.55
CA HIS A 81 -2.19 -7.57 11.14
C HIS A 81 -1.92 -6.14 10.68
N VAL A 82 -1.04 -6.03 9.69
CA VAL A 82 -0.84 -4.82 8.88
C VAL A 82 -1.05 -5.22 7.44
N VAL A 83 -1.88 -4.48 6.70
CA VAL A 83 -2.05 -4.65 5.26
C VAL A 83 -1.48 -3.43 4.55
N PHE A 84 -0.59 -3.68 3.60
CA PHE A 84 0.06 -2.66 2.79
C PHE A 84 -0.37 -2.74 1.33
N PHE A 85 -0.80 -1.60 0.79
CA PHE A 85 -1.06 -1.36 -0.63
C PHE A 85 0.03 -0.46 -1.19
N HIS A 86 0.78 -0.98 -2.16
CA HIS A 86 1.96 -0.34 -2.74
C HIS A 86 1.64 0.74 -3.78
N GLY A 87 2.68 1.51 -4.11
CA GLY A 87 2.64 2.59 -5.09
C GLY A 87 2.91 2.14 -6.52
N ASP A 88 2.95 3.10 -7.43
CA ASP A 88 3.50 2.89 -8.78
C ASP A 88 4.99 2.51 -8.68
N ILE A 89 5.54 1.90 -9.73
CA ILE A 89 6.91 1.36 -9.87
C ILE A 89 7.18 0.13 -9.00
N GLN A 90 6.64 0.06 -7.78
CA GLN A 90 6.86 -1.06 -6.87
C GLN A 90 6.23 -2.35 -7.39
N ASN A 91 7.00 -3.43 -7.32
CA ASN A 91 6.55 -4.76 -7.72
C ASN A 91 7.46 -5.83 -7.06
N PHE A 92 7.24 -7.11 -7.34
CA PHE A 92 8.16 -8.16 -6.94
C PHE A 92 9.57 -7.87 -7.47
N GLN A 93 10.58 -8.15 -6.64
CA GLN A 93 11.97 -7.82 -6.95
C GLN A 93 12.40 -8.40 -8.31
N GLU A 94 11.97 -9.63 -8.60
CA GLU A 94 12.24 -10.30 -9.87
C GLU A 94 11.61 -9.59 -11.08
N GLU A 95 10.38 -9.09 -10.95
CA GLU A 95 9.69 -8.37 -12.03
C GLU A 95 10.31 -7.00 -12.26
N MET A 96 10.68 -6.30 -11.18
CA MET A 96 11.36 -5.00 -11.26
C MET A 96 12.74 -5.11 -11.91
N ALA A 97 13.50 -6.17 -11.60
CA ALA A 97 14.86 -6.36 -12.12
C ALA A 97 14.91 -6.56 -13.64
N LEU A 98 13.80 -6.97 -14.26
CA LEU A 98 13.70 -7.17 -15.71
C LEU A 98 13.52 -5.86 -16.49
N GLN A 99 13.18 -4.75 -15.83
CA GLN A 99 12.88 -3.47 -16.47
C GLN A 99 13.92 -2.41 -16.04
N PRO A 100 14.61 -1.72 -16.96
CA PRO A 100 15.61 -0.70 -16.59
C PRO A 100 15.06 0.37 -15.64
N GLU A 101 13.84 0.84 -15.88
CA GLU A 101 13.18 1.86 -15.08
C GLU A 101 12.86 1.37 -13.67
N GLY A 102 12.58 0.06 -13.50
CA GLY A 102 12.30 -0.58 -12.20
C GLY A 102 13.57 -1.01 -11.45
N ALA A 103 14.61 -1.42 -12.17
CA ALA A 103 15.84 -1.97 -11.60
C ALA A 103 16.59 -0.97 -10.68
N GLN A 104 16.51 0.33 -10.97
CA GLN A 104 17.08 1.35 -10.10
C GLN A 104 16.35 1.49 -8.75
N TRP A 105 15.11 0.98 -8.63
CA TRP A 105 14.25 1.07 -7.45
C TRP A 105 14.12 -0.24 -6.68
N LEU A 106 15.03 -1.21 -6.87
CA LEU A 106 14.98 -2.52 -6.20
C LEU A 106 15.00 -2.43 -4.67
N SER A 107 15.51 -1.35 -4.08
CA SER A 107 15.41 -1.09 -2.63
C SER A 107 13.97 -0.89 -2.14
N TRP A 108 13.03 -0.67 -3.05
CA TRP A 108 11.60 -0.45 -2.81
C TRP A 108 10.72 -1.55 -3.39
N SER A 109 11.29 -2.73 -3.69
CA SER A 109 10.50 -3.91 -4.07
C SER A 109 9.53 -4.31 -2.96
N LEU A 110 8.49 -5.06 -3.30
CA LEU A 110 7.47 -5.48 -2.33
C LEU A 110 8.07 -6.26 -1.15
N GLU A 111 9.09 -7.07 -1.40
CA GLU A 111 9.84 -7.80 -0.38
C GLU A 111 10.60 -6.85 0.55
N ARG A 112 11.28 -5.84 0.02
CA ARG A 112 12.02 -4.85 0.82
C ARG A 112 11.10 -3.99 1.67
N VAL A 113 9.94 -3.63 1.12
CA VAL A 113 8.91 -2.90 1.87
C VAL A 113 8.32 -3.78 2.98
N ALA A 114 8.05 -5.06 2.71
CA ALA A 114 7.57 -5.98 3.75
C ALA A 114 8.53 -6.02 4.95
N PHE A 115 9.85 -6.10 4.72
CA PHE A 115 10.84 -6.04 5.80
C PHE A 115 10.87 -4.70 6.53
N THR A 116 10.75 -3.58 5.80
CA THR A 116 10.70 -2.23 6.39
C THR A 116 9.50 -2.11 7.35
N LEU A 117 8.33 -2.60 6.92
CA LEU A 117 7.13 -2.62 7.74
C LEU A 117 7.23 -3.62 8.91
N GLY A 118 7.91 -4.76 8.73
CA GLY A 118 8.19 -5.70 9.81
C GLY A 118 9.01 -5.07 10.94
N CYS A 119 10.00 -4.23 10.62
CA CYS A 119 10.74 -3.46 11.63
C CYS A 119 9.85 -2.45 12.37
N ARG A 120 8.87 -1.85 11.68
CA ARG A 120 7.94 -0.87 12.24
C ARG A 120 6.85 -1.50 13.11
N PHE A 121 6.46 -2.73 12.78
CA PHE A 121 5.40 -3.50 13.42
C PHE A 121 5.90 -4.92 13.76
N PRO A 122 6.87 -5.05 14.69
CA PRO A 122 7.58 -6.31 14.93
C PRO A 122 6.72 -7.44 15.49
N ASP A 123 5.58 -7.09 16.10
CA ASP A 123 4.62 -7.99 16.75
C ASP A 123 3.39 -8.28 15.89
N ARG A 124 3.45 -8.01 14.58
CA ARG A 124 2.31 -8.15 13.66
C ARG A 124 2.69 -8.95 12.42
N HIS A 125 1.68 -9.62 11.85
CA HIS A 125 1.77 -10.19 10.52
C HIS A 125 1.61 -9.07 9.47
N VAL A 126 2.61 -8.91 8.61
CA VAL A 126 2.58 -7.92 7.54
C VAL A 126 2.16 -8.58 6.23
N TRP A 127 1.07 -8.11 5.67
CA TRP A 127 0.53 -8.51 4.38
C TRP A 127 0.79 -7.42 3.34
N VAL A 128 1.54 -7.73 2.29
CA VAL A 128 1.67 -6.85 1.12
C VAL A 128 0.74 -7.36 0.04
N VAL A 129 -0.25 -6.54 -0.34
CA VAL A 129 -1.20 -6.86 -1.40
C VAL A 129 -0.67 -6.28 -2.71
N ARG A 130 -0.24 -7.15 -3.63
CA ARG A 130 0.12 -6.69 -4.98
C ARG A 130 -1.14 -6.25 -5.71
N ALA A 131 -1.05 -5.12 -6.41
CA ALA A 131 -2.07 -4.68 -7.36
C ALA A 131 -2.41 -5.82 -8.34
N SER A 132 -3.69 -5.97 -8.70
CA SER A 132 -4.16 -7.05 -9.58
C SER A 132 -3.51 -6.99 -10.97
N ARG A 133 -3.06 -5.80 -11.37
CA ARG A 133 -2.36 -5.57 -12.63
C ARG A 133 -1.31 -4.47 -12.44
N MET A 134 -0.16 -4.66 -13.09
CA MET A 134 0.88 -3.64 -13.27
C MET A 134 0.89 -3.19 -14.73
N TYR A 135 0.28 -2.05 -15.05
CA TYR A 135 0.24 -1.53 -16.43
C TYR A 135 1.57 -0.89 -16.81
N LEU A 136 2.11 -1.27 -17.98
CA LEU A 136 3.44 -0.84 -18.46
C LEU A 136 4.56 -1.09 -17.43
N HIS A 137 4.43 -2.13 -16.61
CA HIS A 137 5.37 -2.46 -15.51
C HIS A 137 5.61 -1.31 -14.50
N LYS A 138 4.72 -0.31 -14.48
CA LYS A 138 4.87 0.91 -13.69
C LYS A 138 3.60 1.25 -12.93
N PHE A 139 2.46 1.31 -13.59
CA PHE A 139 1.23 1.80 -12.97
C PHE A 139 0.53 0.68 -12.23
N SER A 140 0.36 0.86 -10.93
CA SER A 140 -0.35 -0.06 -10.06
C SER A 140 -1.86 0.12 -10.26
N CYS A 141 -2.53 -1.00 -10.52
CA CYS A 141 -3.94 -1.00 -10.84
C CYS A 141 -4.73 -1.92 -9.89
N TYR A 142 -5.58 -1.31 -9.07
CA TYR A 142 -6.34 -1.95 -7.98
C TYR A 142 -7.79 -2.29 -8.38
N GLN A 143 -8.03 -2.74 -9.62
CA GLN A 143 -9.40 -3.01 -10.12
C GLN A 143 -10.23 -3.97 -9.27
N ASN A 144 -9.58 -4.85 -8.49
CA ASN A 144 -10.31 -5.74 -7.58
C ASN A 144 -10.92 -5.01 -6.37
N PHE A 145 -10.38 -3.84 -6.01
CA PHE A 145 -10.82 -3.01 -4.89
C PHE A 145 -11.62 -1.79 -5.34
N VAL A 146 -11.21 -1.13 -6.42
CA VAL A 146 -11.80 0.14 -6.89
C VAL A 146 -11.86 0.15 -8.41
N GLU A 147 -12.96 0.64 -8.97
CA GLU A 147 -13.05 0.83 -10.41
C GLU A 147 -12.01 1.85 -10.86
N SER A 148 -11.41 1.66 -12.03
CA SER A 148 -10.33 2.53 -12.46
C SER A 148 -10.15 2.53 -13.97
N ASN A 149 -9.62 3.63 -14.49
CA ASN A 149 -9.17 3.70 -15.87
C ASN A 149 -7.92 2.83 -16.12
N MET A 150 -7.41 2.85 -17.35
CA MET A 150 -6.27 2.02 -17.77
C MET A 150 -4.98 2.25 -16.95
N PHE A 151 -4.78 3.47 -16.43
CA PHE A 151 -3.63 3.86 -15.61
C PHE A 151 -3.89 3.72 -14.10
N GLY A 152 -5.01 3.10 -13.71
CA GLY A 152 -5.38 2.91 -12.32
C GLY A 152 -5.78 4.21 -11.63
N ALA A 153 -6.25 5.24 -12.34
CA ALA A 153 -6.92 6.37 -11.68
C ALA A 153 -8.33 5.92 -11.27
N PRO A 154 -8.73 6.15 -10.02
CA PRO A 154 -9.94 5.56 -9.47
C PRO A 154 -11.21 6.26 -9.96
N GLU A 155 -12.31 5.54 -9.89
CA GLU A 155 -13.67 6.09 -9.80
C GLU A 155 -14.30 5.47 -8.55
N HIS A 156 -14.55 6.31 -7.55
CA HIS A 156 -15.00 5.84 -6.24
C HIS A 156 -16.51 5.63 -6.18
N SER A 157 -16.92 4.54 -5.54
CA SER A 157 -18.33 4.16 -5.41
C SER A 157 -18.73 3.88 -3.96
N PRO A 158 -20.01 4.08 -3.59
CA PRO A 158 -20.53 3.67 -2.30
C PRO A 158 -20.51 2.15 -2.10
N TYR A 159 -20.73 1.72 -0.86
CA TYR A 159 -20.80 0.31 -0.47
C TYR A 159 -21.84 -0.50 -1.26
N SER A 160 -21.48 -1.73 -1.63
CA SER A 160 -22.40 -2.78 -2.05
C SER A 160 -22.39 -3.94 -1.05
N ALA A 161 -23.55 -4.57 -0.84
CA ALA A 161 -23.69 -5.67 0.11
C ALA A 161 -23.01 -6.98 -0.36
N ASP A 162 -22.68 -7.08 -1.66
CA ASP A 162 -22.17 -8.30 -2.29
C ASP A 162 -20.76 -8.15 -2.90
N SER A 163 -20.20 -6.94 -2.86
CA SER A 163 -18.97 -6.58 -3.55
C SER A 163 -18.38 -5.29 -2.97
N GLY A 164 -17.13 -4.98 -3.31
CA GLY A 164 -16.44 -3.79 -2.81
C GLY A 164 -15.12 -4.11 -2.13
N ALA A 165 -14.40 -3.05 -1.76
CA ALA A 165 -13.08 -3.10 -1.17
C ALA A 165 -13.06 -3.85 0.18
N PHE A 166 -14.07 -3.65 1.04
CA PHE A 166 -14.12 -4.35 2.33
C PHE A 166 -14.34 -5.86 2.18
N HIS A 167 -15.31 -6.26 1.35
CA HIS A 167 -15.55 -7.68 1.06
C HIS A 167 -14.32 -8.34 0.45
N HIS A 168 -13.70 -7.66 -0.52
CA HIS A 168 -12.51 -8.17 -1.18
C HIS A 168 -11.33 -8.30 -0.22
N LEU A 169 -11.06 -7.30 0.64
CA LEU A 169 -10.01 -7.39 1.65
C LEU A 169 -10.24 -8.51 2.65
N ARG A 170 -11.47 -8.61 3.18
CA ARG A 170 -11.85 -9.62 4.16
C ARG A 170 -11.61 -11.03 3.60
N ALA A 171 -12.08 -11.28 2.37
CA ALA A 171 -11.88 -12.57 1.70
C ALA A 171 -10.40 -12.86 1.42
N LEU A 172 -9.63 -11.86 0.96
CA LEU A 172 -8.19 -12.03 0.75
C LEU A 172 -7.45 -12.39 2.04
N LEU A 173 -7.77 -11.75 3.16
CA LEU A 173 -7.18 -12.06 4.45
C LEU A 173 -7.59 -13.45 4.92
N SER A 174 -8.88 -13.80 4.86
CA SER A 174 -9.38 -15.13 5.24
C SER A 174 -8.67 -16.24 4.47
N HIS A 175 -8.72 -16.21 3.13
CA HIS A 175 -8.06 -17.22 2.29
C HIS A 175 -6.53 -17.16 2.39
N GLY A 176 -5.96 -15.97 2.58
CA GLY A 176 -4.52 -15.78 2.78
C GLY A 176 -4.03 -16.43 4.07
N MET A 177 -4.73 -16.21 5.18
CA MET A 177 -4.44 -16.80 6.49
C MET A 177 -4.55 -18.33 6.44
N GLU A 178 -5.58 -18.87 5.79
CA GLU A 178 -5.75 -20.32 5.58
C GLU A 178 -4.59 -20.92 4.78
N ARG A 179 -4.25 -20.33 3.62
CA ARG A 179 -3.13 -20.80 2.78
C ARG A 179 -1.77 -20.68 3.44
N ALA A 180 -1.61 -19.69 4.32
CA ALA A 180 -0.43 -19.51 5.14
C ALA A 180 -0.41 -20.40 6.40
N SER A 181 -1.48 -21.16 6.65
CA SER A 181 -1.65 -21.97 7.85
C SER A 181 -1.41 -21.17 9.14
N LEU A 182 -1.93 -19.94 9.19
CA LEU A 182 -1.89 -19.14 10.41
C LEU A 182 -2.86 -19.71 11.45
N PRO A 183 -2.53 -19.62 12.75
CA PRO A 183 -3.45 -19.98 13.81
C PRO A 183 -4.68 -19.06 13.79
N ASP A 184 -5.84 -19.62 14.08
CA ASP A 184 -7.13 -18.90 14.20
C ASP A 184 -7.41 -17.95 13.01
N PRO A 185 -7.56 -18.48 11.79
CA PRO A 185 -7.79 -17.65 10.60
C PRO A 185 -9.12 -16.91 10.68
N LEU A 186 -9.14 -15.71 10.08
CA LEU A 186 -10.38 -14.97 9.83
C LEU A 186 -11.33 -15.85 9.03
N GLN A 187 -12.55 -16.03 9.54
CA GLN A 187 -13.50 -16.93 8.91
C GLN A 187 -14.14 -16.28 7.68
N PRO A 188 -14.42 -17.03 6.60
CA PRO A 188 -14.98 -16.45 5.38
C PRO A 188 -16.43 -15.96 5.59
N GLN A 189 -17.23 -16.70 6.37
CA GLN A 189 -18.57 -16.29 6.79
C GLN A 189 -18.49 -14.95 7.52
N GLY A 190 -19.30 -13.94 7.15
CA GLY A 190 -19.32 -12.64 7.84
C GLY A 190 -19.86 -12.72 9.28
N GLY A 191 -20.04 -11.56 9.90
CA GLY A 191 -20.69 -11.46 11.22
C GLY A 191 -19.72 -11.53 12.40
N ALA A 192 -20.24 -11.46 13.64
CA ALA A 192 -19.41 -11.29 14.83
C ALA A 192 -18.58 -12.54 15.16
N ASP A 193 -19.18 -13.72 15.06
CA ASP A 193 -18.54 -15.01 15.41
C ASP A 193 -17.44 -15.43 14.41
N SER A 194 -17.26 -14.64 13.36
CA SER A 194 -16.27 -14.87 12.32
C SER A 194 -14.91 -14.21 12.59
N ILE A 195 -14.85 -13.33 13.59
CA ILE A 195 -13.64 -12.59 13.95
C ILE A 195 -12.88 -13.39 15.01
N PRO A 196 -11.64 -13.82 14.73
CA PRO A 196 -10.86 -14.57 15.71
C PRO A 196 -10.44 -13.67 16.88
N SER A 197 -10.20 -14.29 18.04
CA SER A 197 -9.79 -13.56 19.24
C SER A 197 -8.48 -12.79 19.00
N GLY A 198 -8.42 -11.55 19.52
CA GLY A 198 -7.26 -10.67 19.36
C GLY A 198 -7.16 -9.95 18.02
N PHE A 199 -7.97 -10.32 17.01
CA PHE A 199 -7.88 -9.77 15.67
C PHE A 199 -7.83 -8.24 15.67
N SER A 200 -6.80 -7.66 15.06
CA SER A 200 -6.72 -6.22 14.83
C SER A 200 -6.02 -5.95 13.52
N LEU A 201 -6.46 -4.88 12.86
CA LEU A 201 -6.04 -4.56 11.51
C LEU A 201 -5.56 -3.11 11.42
N THR A 202 -4.39 -2.92 10.84
CA THR A 202 -3.87 -1.62 10.42
C THR A 202 -3.76 -1.63 8.90
N LEU A 203 -4.25 -0.57 8.25
CA LEU A 203 -4.19 -0.42 6.80
C LEU A 203 -3.19 0.67 6.44
N VAL A 204 -2.34 0.40 5.46
CA VAL A 204 -1.31 1.33 4.98
C VAL A 204 -1.42 1.39 3.46
N GLY A 205 -1.74 2.57 2.94
CA GLY A 205 -1.71 2.86 1.52
C GLY A 205 -0.53 3.77 1.24
N PHE A 206 0.30 3.41 0.26
CA PHE A 206 1.39 4.26 -0.20
C PHE A 206 1.18 4.68 -1.65
N SER A 207 1.33 5.97 -1.95
CA SER A 207 1.25 6.50 -3.31
C SER A 207 -0.06 6.08 -3.96
N LYS A 208 -0.01 5.31 -5.04
CA LYS A 208 -1.18 4.73 -5.70
C LYS A 208 -2.03 3.86 -4.76
N GLY A 209 -1.45 3.15 -3.80
CA GLY A 209 -2.17 2.32 -2.84
C GLY A 209 -3.20 3.09 -1.99
N CYS A 210 -3.04 4.41 -1.85
CA CYS A 210 -4.02 5.27 -1.18
C CYS A 210 -5.40 5.25 -1.85
N VAL A 211 -5.51 4.92 -3.14
CA VAL A 211 -6.81 4.82 -3.81
C VAL A 211 -7.67 3.69 -3.21
N VAL A 212 -7.05 2.64 -2.68
CA VAL A 212 -7.78 1.56 -1.98
C VAL A 212 -8.34 2.07 -0.65
N LEU A 213 -7.56 2.85 0.09
CA LEU A 213 -8.01 3.47 1.33
C LEU A 213 -9.13 4.47 1.07
N ASN A 214 -9.02 5.30 0.03
CA ASN A 214 -10.06 6.23 -0.36
C ASN A 214 -11.37 5.48 -0.69
N GLN A 215 -11.29 4.40 -1.46
CA GLN A 215 -12.46 3.56 -1.75
C GLN A 215 -13.10 2.99 -0.47
N MET A 216 -12.30 2.47 0.46
CA MET A 216 -12.80 1.98 1.74
C MET A 216 -13.48 3.08 2.56
N VAL A 217 -13.00 4.32 2.46
CA VAL A 217 -13.63 5.47 3.11
C VAL A 217 -15.01 5.75 2.49
N TYR A 218 -15.16 5.74 1.15
CA TYR A 218 -16.46 5.85 0.47
C TYR A 218 -17.44 4.71 0.81
N GLU A 219 -16.93 3.50 1.02
CA GLU A 219 -17.73 2.34 1.42
C GLU A 219 -18.10 2.32 2.92
N LEU A 220 -17.36 3.05 3.75
CA LEU A 220 -17.45 2.97 5.21
C LEU A 220 -18.88 3.14 5.79
N PRO A 221 -19.72 4.08 5.30
CA PRO A 221 -21.07 4.25 5.84
C PRO A 221 -21.91 2.97 5.71
N GLY A 222 -21.86 2.33 4.53
CA GLY A 222 -22.61 1.09 4.27
C GLY A 222 -21.98 -0.11 4.97
N ALA A 223 -20.65 -0.22 4.97
CA ALA A 223 -19.95 -1.33 5.62
C ALA A 223 -20.18 -1.36 7.15
N ARG A 224 -20.34 -0.20 7.79
CA ARG A 224 -20.71 -0.10 9.21
C ARG A 224 -22.18 -0.44 9.50
N ALA A 225 -23.07 -0.20 8.53
CA ALA A 225 -24.48 -0.52 8.65
C ALA A 225 -24.77 -2.02 8.38
N ASP A 226 -23.89 -2.70 7.64
CA ASP A 226 -24.03 -4.11 7.31
C ASP A 226 -23.67 -5.02 8.51
N PRO A 227 -24.59 -5.85 9.04
CA PRO A 227 -24.30 -6.77 10.14
C PRO A 227 -23.21 -7.82 9.82
N GLN A 228 -23.02 -8.17 8.55
CA GLN A 228 -22.01 -9.13 8.12
C GLN A 228 -20.62 -8.50 8.05
N MET A 229 -20.53 -7.20 7.74
CA MET A 229 -19.25 -6.50 7.53
C MET A 229 -18.83 -5.64 8.72
N SER A 230 -19.78 -5.05 9.44
CA SER A 230 -19.49 -4.14 10.56
C SER A 230 -18.60 -4.74 11.65
N PRO A 231 -18.65 -6.05 11.97
CA PRO A 231 -17.70 -6.63 12.93
C PRO A 231 -16.26 -6.59 12.42
N PHE A 232 -16.03 -6.82 11.12
CA PHE A 232 -14.70 -6.70 10.52
C PHE A 232 -14.19 -5.27 10.53
N VAL A 233 -15.04 -4.32 10.10
CA VAL A 233 -14.71 -2.89 10.04
C VAL A 233 -14.31 -2.34 11.41
N LYS A 234 -14.98 -2.77 12.49
CA LYS A 234 -14.68 -2.35 13.87
C LYS A 234 -13.27 -2.74 14.35
N HIS A 235 -12.61 -3.71 13.72
CA HIS A 235 -11.26 -4.13 14.10
C HIS A 235 -10.16 -3.40 13.30
N ILE A 236 -10.54 -2.48 12.41
CA ILE A 236 -9.60 -1.55 11.79
C ILE A 236 -9.25 -0.49 12.84
N SER A 237 -8.01 -0.51 13.28
CA SER A 237 -7.48 0.35 14.36
C SER A 237 -6.84 1.63 13.82
N ASP A 238 -6.10 1.49 12.72
CA ASP A 238 -5.32 2.57 12.12
C ASP A 238 -5.41 2.52 10.60
N MET A 239 -5.43 3.71 9.97
CA MET A 239 -5.27 3.90 8.54
C MET A 239 -4.19 4.94 8.25
N PHE A 240 -3.19 4.55 7.47
CA PHE A 240 -2.05 5.38 7.08
C PHE A 240 -2.11 5.70 5.58
N TRP A 241 -2.29 6.97 5.25
CA TRP A 241 -2.07 7.51 3.90
C TRP A 241 -0.64 8.01 3.80
N LEU A 242 0.18 7.30 3.03
CA LEU A 242 1.58 7.62 2.81
C LEU A 242 1.76 8.20 1.41
N ASP A 243 1.89 9.52 1.35
CA ASP A 243 2.20 10.31 0.17
C ASP A 243 1.33 9.95 -1.04
N GLY A 244 0.01 10.00 -0.83
CA GLY A 244 -0.99 9.61 -1.83
C GLY A 244 -0.88 10.41 -3.13
N GLY A 245 -0.87 9.69 -4.25
CA GLY A 245 -0.70 10.25 -5.59
C GLY A 245 -1.14 9.27 -6.67
N HIS A 246 -1.67 9.79 -7.79
CA HIS A 246 -1.98 9.03 -9.00
C HIS A 246 -2.07 9.95 -10.23
N PRO A 247 -1.98 9.41 -11.47
CA PRO A 247 -2.10 10.17 -12.72
C PRO A 247 -3.51 10.75 -13.02
N GLY A 248 -4.47 10.66 -12.10
CA GLY A 248 -5.79 11.26 -12.28
C GLY A 248 -5.77 12.76 -11.97
N GLY A 249 -6.81 13.50 -12.38
CA GLY A 249 -6.89 14.96 -12.18
C GLY A 249 -7.58 15.41 -10.88
N SER A 250 -8.07 14.48 -10.08
CA SER A 250 -8.83 14.69 -8.84
C SER A 250 -8.92 13.38 -8.05
N GLU A 251 -9.49 13.43 -6.86
CA GLU A 251 -9.76 12.26 -5.99
C GLU A 251 -8.49 11.58 -5.47
N THR A 252 -7.39 12.33 -5.39
CA THR A 252 -6.16 11.86 -4.75
C THR A 252 -6.36 11.75 -3.24
N TRP A 253 -7.12 12.68 -2.65
CA TRP A 253 -7.63 12.58 -1.29
C TRP A 253 -9.15 12.71 -1.29
N VAL A 254 -9.81 12.02 -0.34
CA VAL A 254 -11.26 12.08 -0.20
C VAL A 254 -11.67 13.51 0.17
N THR A 255 -12.61 14.08 -0.56
CA THR A 255 -13.13 15.44 -0.29
C THR A 255 -14.62 15.46 0.04
N ASP A 256 -15.33 14.34 -0.14
CA ASP A 256 -16.74 14.24 0.23
C ASP A 256 -16.94 14.41 1.74
N LYS A 257 -17.69 15.46 2.10
CA LYS A 257 -17.89 15.85 3.50
C LYS A 257 -18.73 14.84 4.29
N GLN A 258 -19.69 14.17 3.66
CA GLN A 258 -20.52 13.17 4.34
C GLN A 258 -19.70 11.92 4.63
N VAL A 259 -18.90 11.49 3.67
CA VAL A 259 -18.02 10.33 3.82
C VAL A 259 -16.94 10.59 4.88
N LEU A 260 -16.33 11.78 4.90
CA LEU A 260 -15.34 12.14 5.92
C LEU A 260 -15.94 12.26 7.32
N LYS A 261 -17.21 12.64 7.44
CA LYS A 261 -17.92 12.62 8.73
C LYS A 261 -18.02 11.20 9.29
N GLU A 262 -18.30 10.22 8.44
CA GLU A 262 -18.36 8.81 8.83
C GLU A 262 -17.00 8.26 9.21
N LEU A 263 -15.93 8.65 8.48
CA LEU A 263 -14.56 8.32 8.86
C LEU A 263 -14.18 8.92 10.21
N ALA A 264 -14.47 10.20 10.45
CA ALA A 264 -14.19 10.86 11.72
C ALA A 264 -14.94 10.19 12.90
N GLY A 265 -16.19 9.76 12.69
CA GLY A 265 -17.00 9.05 13.67
C GLY A 265 -16.77 7.55 13.75
N SER A 266 -15.76 7.00 13.06
CA SER A 266 -15.50 5.55 13.01
C SER A 266 -14.69 5.03 14.20
N GLY A 267 -13.90 5.89 14.85
CA GLY A 267 -12.93 5.50 15.88
C GLY A 267 -11.58 5.02 15.34
N VAL A 268 -11.40 4.96 14.02
CA VAL A 268 -10.12 4.65 13.37
C VAL A 268 -9.13 5.80 13.61
N SER A 269 -7.89 5.46 13.98
CA SER A 269 -6.79 6.43 14.02
C SER A 269 -6.31 6.75 12.61
N ILE A 270 -6.35 8.02 12.25
CA ILE A 270 -6.06 8.50 10.89
C ILE A 270 -4.68 9.12 10.86
N HIS A 271 -3.83 8.67 9.94
CA HIS A 271 -2.45 9.15 9.80
C HIS A 271 -2.17 9.58 8.37
N ALA A 272 -1.82 10.85 8.18
CA ALA A 272 -1.48 11.44 6.89
C ALA A 272 -0.02 11.87 6.87
N HIS A 273 0.77 11.18 6.06
CA HIS A 273 2.17 11.47 5.85
C HIS A 273 2.34 11.90 4.40
N VAL A 274 2.91 13.08 4.17
CA VAL A 274 3.08 13.64 2.83
C VAL A 274 4.48 14.19 2.63
N THR A 275 4.88 14.33 1.38
CA THR A 275 6.14 14.97 0.98
C THR A 275 5.85 16.12 0.01
N PRO A 276 6.76 17.10 -0.12
CA PRO A 276 6.65 18.14 -1.13
C PRO A 276 6.50 17.61 -2.57
N TYR A 277 6.97 16.38 -2.85
CA TYR A 277 6.85 15.76 -4.17
C TYR A 277 5.39 15.61 -4.62
N GLU A 278 4.48 15.26 -3.71
CA GLU A 278 3.06 15.15 -4.03
C GLU A 278 2.30 16.46 -3.77
N VAL A 279 2.40 17.02 -2.56
CA VAL A 279 1.49 18.10 -2.15
C VAL A 279 1.94 19.51 -2.57
N CYS A 280 3.17 19.67 -3.05
CA CYS A 280 3.71 20.97 -3.51
C CYS A 280 4.02 21.00 -5.01
N ASP A 281 3.61 19.99 -5.78
CA ASP A 281 3.77 19.97 -7.23
C ASP A 281 2.82 21.00 -7.89
N PRO A 282 3.33 22.05 -8.57
CA PRO A 282 2.48 23.06 -9.21
C PRO A 282 1.65 22.50 -10.37
N MET A 283 2.13 21.45 -11.04
CA MET A 283 1.40 20.78 -12.13
C MET A 283 0.27 19.90 -11.60
N ARG A 284 0.36 19.50 -10.33
CA ARG A 284 -0.63 18.66 -9.63
C ARG A 284 -1.18 19.34 -8.37
N ALA A 285 -1.38 20.65 -8.45
CA ALA A 285 -1.75 21.47 -7.29
C ALA A 285 -3.08 21.04 -6.59
N TRP A 286 -3.92 20.23 -7.25
CA TRP A 286 -5.10 19.65 -6.59
C TRP A 286 -4.71 18.71 -5.45
N VAL A 287 -3.61 17.96 -5.54
CA VAL A 287 -3.19 16.99 -4.52
C VAL A 287 -3.02 17.66 -3.16
N GLY A 288 -2.29 18.78 -3.12
CA GLY A 288 -2.11 19.57 -1.90
C GLY A 288 -3.40 20.22 -1.39
N ARG A 289 -4.28 20.68 -2.30
CA ARG A 289 -5.60 21.25 -1.92
C ARG A 289 -6.53 20.20 -1.33
N GLU A 290 -6.63 19.04 -1.95
CA GLU A 290 -7.46 17.92 -1.50
C GLU A 290 -6.94 17.37 -0.16
N HIS A 291 -5.62 17.20 0.00
CA HIS A 291 -5.01 16.84 1.29
C HIS A 291 -5.37 17.85 2.39
N GLY A 292 -5.23 19.16 2.11
CA GLY A 292 -5.60 20.20 3.06
C GLY A 292 -7.09 20.16 3.45
N HIS A 293 -7.96 19.92 2.47
CA HIS A 293 -9.40 19.77 2.68
C HIS A 293 -9.75 18.50 3.47
N PHE A 294 -9.10 17.38 3.19
CA PHE A 294 -9.23 16.11 3.90
C PHE A 294 -8.95 16.30 5.40
N ILE A 295 -7.78 16.85 5.74
CA ILE A 295 -7.38 17.11 7.14
C ILE A 295 -8.34 18.08 7.82
N LYS A 296 -8.62 19.22 7.18
CA LYS A 296 -9.49 20.24 7.77
C LYS A 296 -10.89 19.71 8.05
N THR A 297 -11.46 18.95 7.12
CA THR A 297 -12.82 18.40 7.27
C THR A 297 -12.88 17.35 8.37
N LEU A 298 -11.85 16.51 8.51
CA LEU A 298 -11.76 15.55 9.61
C LEU A 298 -11.66 16.25 10.98
N GLU A 299 -10.85 17.30 11.08
CA GLU A 299 -10.74 18.13 12.29
C GLU A 299 -12.06 18.84 12.62
N GLU A 300 -12.78 19.36 11.61
CA GLU A 300 -14.12 19.96 11.78
C GLU A 300 -15.14 18.97 12.38
N PHE A 301 -15.00 17.67 12.07
CA PHE A 301 -15.85 16.62 12.64
C PHE A 301 -15.31 15.99 13.93
N GLY A 302 -14.26 16.57 14.50
CA GLY A 302 -13.71 16.17 15.80
C GLY A 302 -12.72 15.02 15.77
N ALA A 303 -12.30 14.55 14.59
CA ALA A 303 -11.17 13.64 14.50
C ALA A 303 -9.84 14.36 14.78
N CYS A 304 -8.82 13.62 15.20
CA CYS A 304 -7.48 14.14 15.46
C CYS A 304 -6.45 13.45 14.56
N PRO A 305 -6.48 13.69 13.23
CA PRO A 305 -5.56 13.01 12.32
C PRO A 305 -4.11 13.40 12.64
N SER A 306 -3.21 12.43 12.67
CA SER A 306 -1.78 12.73 12.67
C SER A 306 -1.38 13.25 11.29
N LYS A 307 -0.65 14.37 11.25
CA LYS A 307 -0.25 15.03 10.00
C LYS A 307 1.23 15.35 10.01
N LYS A 308 1.98 14.81 9.05
CA LYS A 308 3.43 15.02 8.94
C LYS A 308 3.81 15.33 7.49
N LEU A 309 4.38 16.52 7.28
CA LEU A 309 5.10 16.87 6.05
C LEU A 309 6.57 16.48 6.24
N HIS A 310 7.00 15.42 5.58
CA HIS A 310 8.38 14.94 5.60
C HIS A 310 9.23 15.70 4.58
N PHE A 311 10.54 15.76 4.81
CA PHE A 311 11.52 16.30 3.85
C PHE A 311 11.22 17.73 3.37
N LYS A 312 10.57 18.55 4.20
CA LYS A 312 10.14 19.92 3.85
C LYS A 312 11.29 20.85 3.43
N ASP A 313 12.51 20.55 3.90
CA ASP A 313 13.71 21.34 3.67
C ASP A 313 14.52 20.81 2.47
N ASP A 314 14.13 19.66 1.90
CA ASP A 314 14.74 19.07 0.71
C ASP A 314 13.98 19.48 -0.56
N PRO A 315 14.65 19.53 -1.73
CA PRO A 315 13.96 19.62 -3.01
C PRO A 315 12.95 18.47 -3.20
N PRO A 316 11.76 18.72 -3.78
CA PRO A 316 10.80 17.65 -4.11
C PRO A 316 11.45 16.59 -5.02
N SER A 317 11.38 15.32 -4.62
CA SER A 317 12.00 14.23 -5.38
C SER A 317 11.25 12.90 -5.19
N ILE A 318 11.32 12.03 -6.21
CA ILE A 318 10.72 10.71 -6.15
C ILE A 318 11.42 9.79 -5.14
N GLU A 319 12.70 10.03 -4.85
CA GLU A 319 13.41 9.34 -3.77
C GLU A 319 12.76 9.66 -2.42
N ASN A 320 12.46 10.93 -2.16
CA ASN A 320 11.78 11.36 -0.93
C ASN A 320 10.35 10.81 -0.85
N HIS A 321 9.65 10.73 -1.99
CA HIS A 321 8.37 10.03 -2.08
C HIS A 321 8.46 8.60 -1.55
N PHE A 322 9.42 7.79 -2.01
CA PHE A 322 9.60 6.43 -1.48
C PHE A 322 10.09 6.38 -0.03
N ARG A 323 11.01 7.29 0.36
CA ARG A 323 11.58 7.35 1.72
C ARG A 323 10.53 7.54 2.80
N VAL A 324 9.35 8.07 2.49
CA VAL A 324 8.25 8.16 3.45
C VAL A 324 7.91 6.81 4.10
N ILE A 325 8.06 5.68 3.37
CA ILE A 325 7.79 4.32 3.86
C ILE A 325 8.71 3.95 5.03
N GLN A 326 9.90 4.56 5.13
CA GLN A 326 10.86 4.30 6.21
C GLN A 326 10.65 5.21 7.43
N GLU A 327 10.03 6.38 7.27
CA GLU A 327 10.07 7.46 8.28
C GLU A 327 8.72 7.79 8.96
N PHE A 328 7.65 7.06 8.63
CA PHE A 328 6.29 7.28 9.15
C PHE A 328 6.02 6.61 10.50
#